data_AF-A0A6C0EFB8-F1
#
_entry.id   AF-A0A6C0EFB8-F1
#
_cell.length_a   1.000
_cell.length_b   1.000
_cell.length_c   1.000
_cell.angle_alpha   90.00
_cell.angle_beta   90.00
_cell.angle_gamma   90.00
#
_symmetry.space_group_name_H-M   'P 1'
#
loop_
_entity.id
_entity.type
_entity.pdbx_description
1 polymer ?
#
loop_
_entity_poly.entity_id
_entity_poly.type
_entity_poly.pdbx_seq_one_letter_code
_entity_poly.pdbx_strand_id
1 'polypeptide(L)'
;MSNKNIFSIDDYNSDNGMITLIWGPPFWHILHTLSFNYPLKPTNKQKKDYFNFYNNLKNILPCKSCRDNLKIHYDKYPLTDNVFKNRTNLSKYVFNLHEIVNTLLNKKSNLTYDKVRDLYEQFRSRCVDDPSLLIESGCTEPVVGIKSKCTLYIEPYNKNKSLIIDPKCIRKKKISKKSSVKK
;
A
#
# COMPACT_ATOMS: atom_id res chain seq x y z
N MET A 1 -21.08 38.44 10.09
CA MET A 1 -20.94 37.13 10.76
C MET A 1 -19.47 36.96 11.10
N SER A 2 -19.11 36.96 12.39
CA SER A 2 -17.71 36.80 12.80
C SER A 2 -17.24 35.39 12.42
N ASN A 3 -16.11 35.31 11.73
CA ASN A 3 -15.40 34.05 11.50
C ASN A 3 -14.92 33.53 12.85
N LYS A 4 -15.77 32.77 13.54
CA LYS A 4 -15.38 32.06 14.75
C LYS A 4 -14.52 30.89 14.28
N ASN A 5 -13.21 30.98 14.48
CA ASN A 5 -12.31 29.86 14.23
C ASN A 5 -12.85 28.63 14.97
N ILE A 6 -13.05 27.55 14.22
CA ILE A 6 -13.60 26.28 14.74
C ILE A 6 -12.62 25.65 15.73
N PHE A 7 -11.31 25.94 15.60
CA PHE A 7 -10.23 25.41 16.42
C PHE A 7 -9.58 26.52 17.26
N SER A 8 -9.21 26.14 18.49
CA SER A 8 -8.44 26.94 19.43
C SER A 8 -6.93 26.77 19.24
N ILE A 9 -6.13 27.61 19.91
CA ILE A 9 -4.66 27.47 19.93
C ILE A 9 -4.23 26.15 20.60
N ASP A 10 -4.98 25.70 21.59
CA ASP A 10 -4.72 24.44 22.30
C ASP A 10 -4.96 23.23 21.38
N ASP A 11 -5.93 23.32 20.47
CA ASP A 11 -6.16 22.27 19.45
C ASP A 11 -4.96 22.15 18.50
N TYR A 12 -4.35 23.27 18.10
CA TYR A 12 -3.18 23.26 17.23
C TYR A 12 -1.90 22.81 17.94
N ASN A 13 -1.77 23.10 19.23
CA ASN A 13 -0.61 22.72 20.06
C ASN A 13 -0.78 21.36 20.73
N SER A 14 -1.83 20.60 20.39
CA SER A 14 -2.06 19.28 20.96
C SER A 14 -1.03 18.26 20.47
N ASP A 15 -0.46 17.49 21.40
CA ASP A 15 0.41 16.34 21.09
C ASP A 15 -0.37 15.08 20.68
N ASN A 16 -1.70 15.19 20.52
CA ASN A 16 -2.55 14.08 20.14
C ASN A 16 -2.21 13.60 18.72
N GLY A 17 -2.19 12.28 18.55
CA GLY A 17 -2.03 11.65 17.23
C GLY A 17 -3.25 11.84 16.34
N MET A 18 -3.06 11.72 15.03
CA MET A 18 -4.15 11.74 14.07
C MET A 18 -4.99 10.45 14.15
N ILE A 19 -6.31 10.56 13.96
CA ILE A 19 -7.23 9.42 13.96
C ILE A 19 -6.75 8.36 12.96
N THR A 20 -6.52 7.14 13.44
CA THR A 20 -5.91 6.05 12.66
C THR A 20 -6.75 5.60 11.46
N LEU A 21 -8.07 5.82 11.49
CA LEU A 21 -8.97 5.54 10.37
C LEU A 21 -8.76 6.49 9.18
N ILE A 22 -8.23 7.70 9.41
CA ILE A 22 -7.99 8.70 8.35
C ILE A 22 -6.69 8.41 7.60
N TRP A 23 -5.59 8.18 8.32
CA TRP A 23 -4.27 8.03 7.70
C TRP A 23 -3.82 6.57 7.55
N GLY A 24 -4.32 5.65 8.36
CA GLY A 24 -3.88 4.25 8.38
C GLY A 24 -4.08 3.53 7.04
N PRO A 25 -5.30 3.48 6.48
CA PRO A 25 -5.54 2.86 5.18
C PRO A 25 -4.70 3.43 4.01
N PRO A 26 -4.62 4.76 3.78
CA PRO A 26 -3.78 5.28 2.71
C PRO A 26 -2.29 5.02 2.97
N PHE A 27 -1.84 5.02 4.23
CA PHE A 27 -0.46 4.69 4.55
C PHE A 27 -0.13 3.22 4.26
N TRP A 28 -1.01 2.28 4.62
CA TRP A 28 -0.88 0.88 4.20
C TRP A 28 -0.86 0.74 2.68
N HIS A 29 -1.68 1.52 1.98
CA HIS A 29 -1.66 1.53 0.51
C HIS A 29 -0.27 1.91 -0.02
N ILE A 30 0.37 2.95 0.54
CA ILE A 30 1.74 3.35 0.18
C ILE A 30 2.76 2.26 0.53
N LEU A 31 2.71 1.68 1.73
CA LEU A 31 3.66 0.62 2.15
C LEU A 31 3.61 -0.58 1.20
N HIS A 32 2.41 -1.03 0.84
CA HIS A 32 2.25 -2.10 -0.15
C HIS A 32 2.76 -1.66 -1.52
N THR A 33 2.38 -0.49 -2.01
CA THR A 33 2.85 0.04 -3.31
C THR A 33 4.38 0.10 -3.38
N LEU A 34 5.05 0.63 -2.36
CA LEU A 34 6.51 0.66 -2.27
C LEU A 34 7.10 -0.75 -2.29
N SER A 35 6.54 -1.67 -1.51
CA SER A 35 7.04 -3.05 -1.43
C SER A 35 6.89 -3.82 -2.75
N PHE A 36 5.77 -3.65 -3.46
CA PHE A 36 5.53 -4.27 -4.76
C PHE A 36 6.27 -3.55 -5.90
N ASN A 37 6.69 -2.30 -5.72
CA ASN A 37 7.55 -1.60 -6.68
C ASN A 37 9.04 -1.82 -6.44
N TYR A 38 9.43 -2.37 -5.28
CA TYR A 38 10.83 -2.61 -4.93
C TYR A 38 11.55 -3.41 -6.02
N PRO A 39 12.84 -3.14 -6.33
CA PRO A 39 13.52 -3.80 -7.42
C PRO A 39 13.63 -5.32 -7.25
N LEU A 40 13.59 -6.05 -8.38
CA LEU A 40 13.85 -7.49 -8.39
C LEU A 40 15.30 -7.82 -8.00
N LYS A 41 16.24 -6.94 -8.38
CA LYS A 41 17.67 -7.00 -8.06
C LYS A 41 18.12 -5.65 -7.49
N PRO A 42 17.87 -5.36 -6.20
CA PRO A 42 18.16 -4.07 -5.62
C PRO A 42 19.67 -3.86 -5.40
N THR A 43 20.15 -2.64 -5.61
CA THR A 43 21.51 -2.22 -5.23
C THR A 43 21.65 -2.09 -3.72
N ASN A 44 22.89 -2.09 -3.21
CA ASN A 44 23.14 -1.89 -1.78
C ASN A 44 22.58 -0.55 -1.27
N LYS A 45 22.66 0.51 -2.09
CA LYS A 45 22.05 1.80 -1.77
C LYS A 45 20.53 1.66 -1.63
N GLN A 46 19.85 1.03 -2.59
CA GLN A 46 18.39 0.82 -2.54
C GLN A 46 17.97 0.00 -1.32
N LYS A 47 18.73 -1.03 -0.93
CA LYS A 47 18.50 -1.78 0.31
C LYS A 47 18.58 -0.88 1.54
N LYS A 48 19.63 -0.06 1.64
CA LYS A 48 19.83 0.87 2.76
C LYS A 48 18.72 1.94 2.83
N ASP A 49 18.36 2.53 1.70
CA ASP A 49 17.31 3.55 1.62
C ASP A 49 15.96 2.98 2.11
N TYR A 50 15.61 1.77 1.65
CA TYR A 50 14.37 1.10 2.07
C TYR A 50 14.44 0.67 3.53
N PHE A 51 15.56 0.11 4.00
CA PHE A 51 15.76 -0.22 5.41
C PHE A 51 15.51 1.00 6.29
N ASN A 52 16.13 2.15 5.97
CA ASN A 52 15.96 3.38 6.73
C ASN A 52 14.50 3.84 6.74
N PHE A 53 13.82 3.80 5.60
CA PHE A 53 12.40 4.14 5.50
C PHE A 53 11.54 3.28 6.42
N TYR A 54 11.61 1.94 6.30
CA TYR A 54 10.79 1.03 7.11
C TYR A 54 11.18 1.10 8.59
N ASN A 55 12.47 1.08 8.92
CA ASN A 55 12.93 1.13 10.30
C ASN A 55 12.49 2.42 11.02
N ASN A 56 12.42 3.54 10.32
CA ASN A 56 12.03 4.81 10.93
C ASN A 56 10.52 4.93 11.21
N LEU A 57 9.68 4.06 10.64
CA LEU A 57 8.24 4.05 10.92
C LEU A 57 7.96 3.94 12.44
N LYS A 58 8.77 3.18 13.17
CA LYS A 58 8.64 3.03 14.64
C LYS A 58 8.84 4.33 15.42
N ASN A 59 9.33 5.38 14.77
CA ASN A 59 9.57 6.70 15.37
C ASN A 59 8.57 7.76 14.90
N ILE A 60 8.05 7.66 13.67
CA ILE A 60 7.31 8.76 13.03
C ILE A 60 5.81 8.53 12.83
N LEU A 61 5.28 7.33 13.06
CA LEU A 61 3.84 7.11 12.90
C LEU A 61 3.06 8.06 13.83
N PRO A 62 1.97 8.71 13.38
CA PRO A 62 1.22 9.70 14.14
C PRO A 62 0.26 9.05 15.17
N CYS A 63 0.78 8.05 15.89
CA CYS A 63 0.07 7.24 16.87
C CYS A 63 1.11 6.57 17.78
N LYS A 64 1.15 6.96 19.07
CA LYS A 64 2.15 6.45 20.03
C LYS A 64 2.09 4.94 20.19
N SER A 65 0.92 4.37 20.43
CA SER A 65 0.75 2.92 20.58
C SER A 65 1.14 2.16 19.31
N CYS A 66 0.88 2.72 18.13
CA CYS A 66 1.30 2.14 16.86
C CYS A 66 2.83 2.08 16.73
N ARG A 67 3.53 3.16 17.14
CA ARG A 67 5.00 3.19 17.20
C ARG A 67 5.57 2.14 18.15
N ASP A 68 5.01 2.08 19.36
CA ASP A 68 5.48 1.14 20.38
C ASP A 68 5.24 -0.33 19.97
N ASN A 69 4.07 -0.62 19.40
CA ASN A 69 3.79 -1.94 18.82
C ASN A 69 4.72 -2.31 17.68
N LEU A 70 5.11 -1.34 16.84
CA LEU A 70 6.03 -1.59 15.74
C LEU A 70 7.47 -1.86 16.22
N LYS A 71 7.90 -1.26 17.34
CA LYS A 71 9.18 -1.62 18.00
C LYS A 71 9.17 -3.09 18.42
N ILE A 72 8.13 -3.51 19.15
CA ILE A 72 7.94 -4.91 19.58
C ILE A 72 7.91 -5.85 18.37
N HIS A 73 7.23 -5.44 17.30
CA HIS A 73 7.22 -6.21 16.06
C HIS A 73 8.63 -6.37 15.47
N TYR A 74 9.43 -5.30 15.41
CA TYR A 74 10.80 -5.38 14.91
C TYR A 74 11.74 -6.18 15.81
N ASP A 75 11.48 -6.24 17.11
CA ASP A 75 12.23 -7.12 18.00
C ASP A 75 11.94 -8.61 17.70
N LYS A 76 10.67 -8.94 17.40
CA LYS A 76 10.24 -10.31 17.08
C LYS A 76 10.51 -10.73 15.62
N TYR A 77 10.40 -9.79 14.70
CA TYR A 77 10.52 -9.97 13.25
C TYR A 77 11.44 -8.87 12.67
N PRO A 78 12.75 -8.97 12.88
CA PRO A 78 13.68 -7.91 12.52
C PRO A 78 13.77 -7.65 11.01
N LEU A 79 14.04 -6.39 10.66
CA LEU A 79 14.35 -5.93 9.32
C LEU A 79 15.75 -6.39 8.91
N THR A 80 15.89 -7.66 8.50
CA THR A 80 17.17 -8.27 8.11
C THR A 80 17.50 -8.04 6.64
N ASP A 81 18.75 -8.28 6.23
CA ASP A 81 19.16 -8.26 4.81
C ASP A 81 18.31 -9.18 3.93
N ASN A 82 17.80 -10.28 4.48
CA ASN A 82 16.92 -11.18 3.76
C ASN A 82 15.57 -10.52 3.42
N VAL A 83 15.05 -9.62 4.26
CA VAL A 83 13.82 -8.85 3.95
C VAL A 83 14.04 -7.99 2.70
N PHE A 84 15.22 -7.39 2.56
CA PHE A 84 15.57 -6.51 1.43
C PHE A 84 16.26 -7.24 0.28
N LYS A 85 16.22 -8.58 0.24
CA LYS A 85 16.89 -9.37 -0.80
C LYS A 85 16.36 -9.04 -2.20
N ASN A 86 15.05 -8.89 -2.33
CA ASN A 86 14.34 -8.59 -3.57
C ASN A 86 12.89 -8.18 -3.27
N ARG A 87 12.14 -7.79 -4.31
CA ARG A 87 10.71 -7.45 -4.25
C ARG A 87 9.87 -8.42 -3.43
N THR A 88 9.93 -9.72 -3.73
CA THR A 88 9.10 -10.75 -3.10
C THR A 88 9.33 -10.85 -1.60
N ASN A 89 10.60 -10.71 -1.17
CA ASN A 89 10.94 -10.77 0.24
C ASN A 89 10.34 -9.57 1.00
N LEU A 90 10.51 -8.36 0.46
CA LEU A 90 10.00 -7.14 1.09
C LEU A 90 8.47 -7.10 1.10
N SER A 91 7.82 -7.41 -0.03
CA SER A 91 6.35 -7.42 -0.12
C SER A 91 5.72 -8.48 0.78
N LYS A 92 6.34 -9.66 0.94
CA LYS A 92 5.88 -10.66 1.92
C LYS A 92 6.02 -10.16 3.35
N TYR A 93 7.13 -9.48 3.68
CA TYR A 93 7.32 -8.90 5.00
C TYR A 93 6.23 -7.87 5.33
N VAL A 94 5.94 -6.94 4.40
CA VAL A 94 4.89 -5.92 4.57
C VAL A 94 3.49 -6.55 4.65
N PHE A 95 3.20 -7.57 3.85
CA PHE A 95 1.97 -8.36 3.95
C PHE A 95 1.82 -9.00 5.33
N ASN A 96 2.84 -9.72 5.82
CA ASN A 96 2.79 -10.39 7.11
C ASN A 96 2.64 -9.39 8.28
N LEU A 97 3.36 -8.27 8.22
CA LEU A 97 3.21 -7.19 9.20
C LEU A 97 1.76 -6.67 9.22
N HIS A 98 1.15 -6.43 8.05
CA HIS A 98 -0.23 -5.97 7.97
C HIS A 98 -1.22 -6.99 8.56
N GLU A 99 -1.01 -8.29 8.30
CA GLU A 99 -1.87 -9.35 8.84
C GLU A 99 -1.72 -9.52 10.37
N ILE A 100 -0.51 -9.32 10.91
CA ILE A 100 -0.29 -9.29 12.36
C ILE A 100 -1.05 -8.11 12.98
N VAL A 101 -0.96 -6.91 12.39
CA VAL A 101 -1.71 -5.73 12.85
C VAL A 101 -3.22 -5.96 12.75
N ASN A 102 -3.71 -6.57 11.67
CA ASN A 102 -5.11 -6.95 11.53
C ASN A 102 -5.54 -7.87 12.68
N THR A 103 -4.74 -8.88 13.00
CA THR A 103 -5.01 -9.81 14.11
C THR A 103 -5.08 -9.08 15.46
N LEU A 104 -4.13 -8.18 15.75
CA LEU A 104 -4.12 -7.38 16.98
C LEU A 104 -5.35 -6.46 17.10
N LEU A 105 -5.91 -6.03 15.97
CA LEU A 105 -7.12 -5.20 15.92
C LEU A 105 -8.41 -6.03 15.78
N ASN A 106 -8.35 -7.35 15.94
CA ASN A 106 -9.46 -8.28 15.73
C ASN A 106 -10.12 -8.17 14.34
N LYS A 107 -9.33 -7.85 13.32
CA LYS A 107 -9.74 -7.79 11.91
C LYS A 107 -9.29 -9.05 11.17
N LYS A 108 -10.09 -9.48 10.19
CA LYS A 108 -9.74 -10.57 9.26
C LYS A 108 -9.73 -10.05 7.83
N SER A 109 -8.58 -10.13 7.15
CA SER A 109 -8.48 -9.75 5.74
C SER A 109 -9.15 -10.78 4.83
N ASN A 110 -8.98 -12.07 5.17
CA ASN A 110 -9.28 -13.23 4.32
C ASN A 110 -8.60 -13.19 2.95
N LEU A 111 -7.44 -12.52 2.86
CA LEU A 111 -6.63 -12.40 1.65
C LEU A 111 -5.36 -13.24 1.76
N THR A 112 -4.98 -13.86 0.65
CA THR A 112 -3.67 -14.48 0.51
C THR A 112 -2.67 -13.46 -0.03
N TYR A 113 -1.38 -13.69 0.21
CA TYR A 113 -0.32 -12.88 -0.38
C TYR A 113 -0.47 -12.75 -1.91
N ASP A 114 -0.80 -13.85 -2.60
CA ASP A 114 -0.96 -13.84 -4.06
C ASP A 114 -2.13 -12.96 -4.51
N LYS A 115 -3.25 -12.95 -3.76
CA LYS A 115 -4.38 -12.05 -4.06
C LYS A 115 -3.98 -10.59 -3.92
N VAL A 116 -3.21 -10.25 -2.88
CA VAL A 116 -2.71 -8.88 -2.67
C VAL A 116 -1.70 -8.51 -3.75
N ARG A 117 -0.75 -9.40 -4.07
CA ARG A 117 0.20 -9.19 -5.18
C ARG A 117 -0.55 -8.92 -6.48
N ASP A 118 -1.46 -9.80 -6.87
CA ASP A 118 -2.18 -9.69 -8.14
C ASP A 118 -3.07 -8.44 -8.20
N LEU A 119 -3.56 -7.95 -7.04
CA LEU A 119 -4.26 -6.68 -6.91
C LEU A 119 -3.34 -5.49 -7.22
N TYR A 120 -2.18 -5.41 -6.56
CA TYR A 120 -1.25 -4.30 -6.76
C TYR A 120 -0.59 -4.33 -8.15
N GLU A 121 -0.41 -5.51 -8.75
CA GLU A 121 0.05 -5.62 -10.14
C GLU A 121 -0.98 -5.10 -11.16
N GLN A 122 -2.27 -4.94 -10.80
CA GLN A 122 -3.22 -4.22 -11.67
C GLN A 122 -2.81 -2.76 -11.88
N PHE A 123 -2.11 -2.16 -10.91
CA PHE A 123 -1.69 -0.77 -10.92
C PHE A 123 -0.28 -0.56 -11.47
N ARG A 124 0.40 -1.63 -11.92
CA ARG A 124 1.74 -1.56 -12.51
C ARG A 124 1.68 -0.71 -13.78
N SER A 125 2.42 0.39 -13.81
CA SER A 125 2.51 1.17 -15.04
C SER A 125 3.29 0.44 -16.13
N ARG A 126 2.96 0.75 -17.38
CA ARG A 126 3.67 0.27 -18.56
C ARG A 126 4.21 1.44 -19.36
N CYS A 127 5.32 1.22 -20.03
CA CYS A 127 5.88 2.20 -20.95
C CYS A 127 5.22 1.99 -22.31
N VAL A 128 4.88 3.07 -23.00
CA VAL A 128 4.53 3.02 -24.43
C VAL A 128 5.86 2.93 -25.19
N ASP A 129 5.95 2.02 -26.16
CA ASP A 129 7.14 1.92 -27.01
C ASP A 129 7.23 3.07 -28.03
N ASP A 130 6.10 3.75 -28.30
CA ASP A 130 5.99 4.91 -29.17
C ASP A 130 5.93 6.23 -28.37
N PRO A 131 6.99 7.06 -28.39
CA PRO A 131 7.04 8.34 -27.68
C PRO A 131 6.03 9.38 -28.18
N SER A 132 5.50 9.23 -29.40
CA SER A 132 4.55 10.19 -29.98
C SER A 132 3.16 10.14 -29.32
N LEU A 133 2.88 9.07 -28.58
CA LEU A 133 1.64 8.86 -27.82
C LEU A 133 1.72 9.34 -26.36
N LEU A 134 2.88 9.84 -25.92
CA LEU A 134 3.09 10.29 -24.54
C LEU A 134 2.49 11.69 -24.33
N ILE A 135 1.38 11.75 -23.59
CA ILE A 135 0.82 13.01 -23.06
C ILE A 135 1.60 13.46 -21.80
N GLU A 136 2.23 12.53 -21.08
CA GLU A 136 3.01 12.75 -19.86
C GLU A 136 4.34 11.99 -19.95
N SER A 137 5.41 12.51 -19.35
CA SER A 137 6.71 11.84 -19.34
C SER A 137 6.70 10.62 -18.41
N GLY A 138 7.21 9.48 -18.90
CA GLY A 138 7.38 8.25 -18.13
C GLY A 138 6.34 7.16 -18.44
N CYS A 139 6.51 6.02 -17.77
CA CYS A 139 5.65 4.85 -17.96
C CYS A 139 4.32 5.09 -17.22
N THR A 140 3.28 5.48 -17.95
CA THR A 140 1.96 5.88 -17.41
C THR A 140 0.80 5.04 -17.96
N GLU A 141 1.06 4.09 -18.86
CA GLU A 141 -0.01 3.32 -19.48
C GLU A 141 -0.65 2.31 -18.51
N PRO A 142 -1.98 2.25 -18.46
CA PRO A 142 -2.71 1.33 -17.62
C PRO A 142 -2.76 -0.09 -18.19
N VAL A 143 -2.71 -1.09 -17.32
CA VAL A 143 -2.82 -2.51 -17.67
C VAL A 143 -4.17 -2.88 -18.32
N VAL A 144 -5.22 -2.13 -18.00
CA VAL A 144 -6.62 -2.37 -18.39
C VAL A 144 -7.04 -1.51 -19.59
N GLY A 145 -6.18 -0.62 -20.10
CA GLY A 145 -6.53 0.35 -21.14
C GLY A 145 -7.39 1.51 -20.65
N ILE A 146 -7.73 1.56 -19.36
CA ILE A 146 -8.41 2.68 -18.70
C ILE A 146 -7.46 3.30 -17.69
N LYS A 147 -7.14 4.60 -17.86
CA LYS A 147 -6.28 5.33 -16.92
C LYS A 147 -6.99 5.43 -15.57
N SER A 148 -6.49 4.66 -14.61
CA SER A 148 -7.04 4.62 -13.25
C SER A 148 -6.37 5.67 -12.39
N LYS A 149 -7.13 6.31 -11.48
CA LYS A 149 -6.58 7.21 -10.46
C LYS A 149 -6.99 6.73 -9.07
N CYS A 150 -6.15 7.02 -8.07
CA CYS A 150 -6.50 6.85 -6.66
C CYS A 150 -7.20 8.13 -6.17
N THR A 151 -8.24 8.01 -5.36
CA THR A 151 -8.95 9.14 -4.74
C THR A 151 -9.13 8.84 -3.26
N LEU A 152 -8.73 9.77 -2.40
CA LEU A 152 -8.98 9.67 -0.97
C LEU A 152 -10.38 10.21 -0.69
N TYR A 153 -11.23 9.37 -0.10
CA TYR A 153 -12.61 9.69 0.24
C TYR A 153 -12.83 9.44 1.72
N ILE A 154 -13.30 10.46 2.45
CA ILE A 154 -13.60 10.38 3.89
C ILE A 154 -15.10 10.19 4.02
N GLU A 155 -15.50 9.09 4.68
CA GLU A 155 -16.89 8.73 4.91
C GLU A 155 -17.17 8.49 6.42
N PRO A 156 -18.44 8.58 6.86
CA PRO A 156 -18.81 8.15 8.21
C PRO A 156 -18.39 6.70 8.46
N TYR A 157 -18.01 6.42 9.70
CA TYR A 157 -17.49 5.11 10.09
C TYR A 157 -18.47 3.97 9.73
N ASN A 158 -17.96 2.97 9.04
CA ASN A 158 -18.66 1.74 8.69
C ASN A 158 -17.68 0.54 8.70
N LYS A 159 -18.19 -0.67 8.49
CA LYS A 159 -17.38 -1.92 8.49
C LYS A 159 -16.85 -2.31 7.11
N ASN A 160 -16.99 -1.46 6.10
CA ASN A 160 -16.57 -1.75 4.74
C ASN A 160 -15.04 -1.76 4.63
N LYS A 161 -14.56 -2.33 3.53
CA LYS A 161 -13.14 -2.33 3.19
C LYS A 161 -12.69 -0.92 2.85
N SER A 162 -11.53 -0.53 3.35
CA SER A 162 -10.96 0.80 3.09
C SER A 162 -10.45 1.01 1.67
N LEU A 163 -10.15 -0.08 0.93
CA LEU A 163 -9.76 0.00 -0.48
C LEU A 163 -10.92 -0.48 -1.35
N ILE A 164 -11.51 0.46 -2.08
CA ILE A 164 -12.58 0.22 -3.04
C ILE A 164 -12.00 0.50 -4.43
N ILE A 165 -12.19 -0.45 -5.35
CA ILE A 165 -11.70 -0.35 -6.73
C ILE A 165 -12.89 -0.58 -7.65
N ASP A 166 -13.11 0.34 -8.57
CA ASP A 166 -14.11 0.16 -9.63
C ASP A 166 -13.78 -1.12 -10.42
N PRO A 167 -14.71 -2.06 -10.61
CA PRO A 167 -14.49 -3.27 -11.39
C PRO A 167 -13.95 -3.03 -12.82
N LYS A 168 -14.18 -1.86 -13.41
CA LYS A 168 -13.63 -1.44 -14.70
C LYS A 168 -12.11 -1.22 -14.65
N CYS A 169 -11.56 -0.94 -13.48
CA CYS A 169 -10.12 -0.76 -13.25
C CYS A 169 -9.39 -2.09 -12.99
N ILE A 170 -10.07 -3.24 -13.06
CA ILE A 170 -9.48 -4.56 -12.81
C ILE A 170 -9.41 -5.37 -14.10
N ARG A 171 -8.22 -5.84 -14.47
CA ARG A 171 -8.05 -6.75 -15.61
C ARG A 171 -8.62 -8.12 -15.25
N LYS A 172 -9.60 -8.58 -16.04
CA LYS A 172 -10.12 -9.94 -15.95
C LYS A 172 -9.20 -10.89 -16.75
N LYS A 173 -8.90 -12.09 -16.21
CA LYS A 173 -8.24 -13.14 -16.98
C LYS A 173 -9.12 -13.46 -18.20
N LYS A 174 -8.53 -13.51 -19.40
CA LYS A 174 -9.20 -14.09 -20.57
C LYS A 174 -9.45 -15.57 -20.24
N ILE A 175 -10.72 -15.97 -20.14
CA ILE A 175 -11.08 -17.39 -20.08
C ILE A 175 -10.75 -17.95 -21.45
N SER A 176 -9.69 -18.75 -21.57
CA SER A 176 -9.47 -19.52 -22.78
C SER A 176 -10.64 -20.50 -22.89
N LYS A 177 -11.50 -20.32 -23.91
CA LYS A 177 -12.42 -21.39 -24.30
C LYS A 177 -11.53 -22.57 -24.68
N LYS A 178 -11.52 -23.62 -23.85
CA LYS A 178 -11.00 -24.93 -24.28
C LYS A 178 -11.81 -25.29 -25.52
N SER A 179 -11.17 -25.27 -26.68
CA SER A 179 -11.68 -25.90 -27.90
C SER A 179 -11.91 -27.37 -27.56
N SER A 180 -13.18 -27.73 -27.42
CA SER A 180 -13.62 -29.12 -27.41
C SER A 180 -13.22 -29.73 -28.76
N VAL A 181 -12.13 -30.48 -28.75
CA VAL A 181 -11.78 -31.39 -29.85
C VAL A 181 -12.91 -32.42 -29.92
N LYS A 182 -13.76 -32.30 -30.94
CA LYS A 182 -14.69 -33.34 -31.35
C LYS A 182 -13.85 -34.55 -31.78
N LYS A 183 -14.04 -35.69 -31.09
CA LYS A 183 -13.76 -37.02 -31.65
C LYS A 183 -15.06 -37.54 -32.25
#